data_AF-A0A951D140-F1
#
_entry.id   AF-A0A951D140-F1
#
_cell.length_a   1.000
_cell.length_b   1.000
_cell.length_c   1.000
_cell.angle_alpha   90.00
_cell.angle_beta   90.00
_cell.angle_gamma   90.00
#
_symmetry.space_group_name_H-M   'P 1'
#
loop_
_entity.id
_entity.type
_entity.pdbx_description
1 polymer ?
#
loop_
_entity_poly.entity_id
_entity_poly.type
_entity_poly.pdbx_seq_one_letter_code
_entity_poly.pdbx_strand_id
1 'polypeptide(L)'
;MSVHPKNQRDLMLAPVAVEIDRNLQRLRVNSPYDVLAELELELDRPAMCSDPEERAALVLRQAVRDVDLRGWTATLSDDASRVHLDGGSVSIDLGLNPAITSYITEGAGRAPVT
;
A
#
# COMPACT_ATOMS: atom_id res chain seq x y z
N MET A 1 -17.03 22.41 -3.80
CA MET A 1 -17.82 21.19 -3.52
C MET A 1 -17.47 20.73 -2.12
N SER A 2 -18.45 20.54 -1.24
CA SER A 2 -18.22 20.01 0.11
C SER A 2 -18.59 18.53 0.13
N VAL A 3 -17.63 17.70 0.50
CA VAL A 3 -17.84 16.26 0.67
C VAL A 3 -18.61 16.06 1.98
N HIS A 4 -19.78 15.45 1.90
CA HIS A 4 -20.63 15.17 3.05
C HIS A 4 -20.82 13.65 3.21
N PRO A 5 -20.51 13.09 4.40
CA PRO A 5 -20.82 11.70 4.73
C PRO A 5 -22.31 11.41 4.54
N LYS A 6 -22.65 10.38 3.77
CA LYS A 6 -24.04 9.91 3.61
C LYS A 6 -24.33 8.71 4.50
N ASN A 7 -23.29 8.00 4.95
CA ASN A 7 -23.38 6.76 5.71
C ASN A 7 -22.42 6.79 6.90
N GLN A 8 -22.65 5.94 7.91
CA GLN A 8 -21.72 5.80 9.05
C GLN A 8 -20.30 5.40 8.61
N ARG A 9 -20.16 4.58 7.57
CA ARG A 9 -18.84 4.17 7.04
C ARG A 9 -18.04 5.33 6.46
N ASP A 10 -18.71 6.35 5.91
CA ASP A 10 -18.04 7.54 5.35
C ASP A 10 -17.30 8.33 6.43
N LEU A 11 -17.79 8.31 7.67
CA LEU A 11 -17.11 8.93 8.81
C LEU A 11 -15.81 8.19 9.16
N MET A 12 -15.70 6.92 8.78
CA MET A 12 -14.51 6.10 9.03
C MET A 12 -13.46 6.20 7.92
N LEU A 13 -13.74 6.90 6.81
CA LEU A 13 -12.79 7.04 5.72
C LEU A 13 -11.46 7.67 6.17
N ALA A 14 -11.55 8.80 6.88
CA ALA A 14 -10.37 9.52 7.33
C ALA A 14 -9.47 8.69 8.26
N PRO A 15 -9.97 8.04 9.33
CA PRO A 15 -9.11 7.18 10.15
C PRO A 15 -8.53 6.00 9.37
N VAL A 16 -9.32 5.30 8.56
CA VAL A 16 -8.82 4.18 7.73
C VAL A 16 -7.71 4.64 6.78
N ALA A 17 -7.91 5.75 6.08
CA ALA A 17 -6.91 6.30 5.17
C ALA A 17 -5.62 6.71 5.90
N VAL A 18 -5.72 7.27 7.10
CA VAL A 18 -4.56 7.65 7.93
C VAL A 18 -3.78 6.42 8.40
N GLU A 19 -4.46 5.35 8.80
CA GLU A 19 -3.79 4.12 9.23
C GLU A 19 -3.06 3.44 8.06
N ILE A 20 -3.69 3.38 6.89
CA ILE A 20 -3.06 2.86 5.67
C ILE A 20 -1.88 3.73 5.24
N ASP A 21 -2.04 5.06 5.23
CA ASP A 21 -0.95 5.98 4.89
C ASP A 21 0.24 5.84 5.87
N ARG A 22 -0.02 5.67 7.17
CA ARG A 22 1.05 5.39 8.15
C ARG A 22 1.79 4.08 7.86
N ASN A 23 1.09 3.03 7.46
CA ASN A 23 1.73 1.78 7.08
C ASN A 23 2.59 1.95 5.81
N LEU A 24 2.06 2.67 4.81
CA LEU A 24 2.81 3.01 3.59
C LEU A 24 4.02 3.91 3.86
N GLN A 25 3.93 4.79 4.86
CA GLN A 25 5.06 5.61 5.30
C GLN A 25 6.24 4.78 5.84
N ARG A 26 5.98 3.60 6.42
CA ARG A 26 7.08 2.69 6.84
C ARG A 26 7.86 2.17 5.63
N LEU A 27 7.19 2.02 4.49
CA LEU A 27 7.79 1.64 3.21
C LEU A 27 8.35 2.84 2.43
N ARG A 28 8.31 4.07 2.96
CA ARG A 28 8.91 5.25 2.32
C ARG A 28 10.41 5.27 2.53
N VAL A 29 11.06 4.41 1.78
CA VAL A 29 12.50 4.28 1.69
C VAL A 29 12.99 4.75 0.32
N ASN A 30 14.31 4.86 0.15
CA ASN A 30 14.90 5.48 -1.04
C ASN A 30 15.08 4.52 -2.20
N SER A 31 14.97 3.21 -1.98
CA SER A 31 15.22 2.20 -3.01
C SER A 31 14.25 1.01 -2.95
N PRO A 32 14.01 0.31 -4.08
CA PRO A 32 13.25 -0.94 -4.11
C PRO A 32 13.82 -2.04 -3.20
N TYR A 33 15.13 -2.03 -2.96
CA TYR A 33 15.79 -2.97 -2.06
C TYR A 33 15.42 -2.72 -0.61
N ASP A 34 15.37 -1.46 -0.19
CA ASP A 34 14.92 -1.11 1.15
C ASP A 34 13.43 -1.48 1.31
N VAL A 35 12.61 -1.33 0.26
CA VAL A 35 11.19 -1.74 0.29
C VAL A 35 11.08 -3.24 0.52
N LEU A 36 11.88 -4.04 -0.20
CA LEU A 36 11.96 -5.48 0.02
C LEU A 36 12.32 -5.79 1.49
N ALA A 37 13.39 -5.18 2.01
CA ALA A 37 13.85 -5.46 3.37
C ALA A 37 12.78 -5.13 4.43
N GLU A 38 12.13 -3.98 4.31
CA GLU A 38 11.03 -3.60 5.22
C GLU A 38 9.84 -4.56 5.10
N LEU A 39 9.48 -5.00 3.90
CA LEU A 39 8.42 -6.00 3.72
C LEU A 39 8.76 -7.34 4.38
N GLU A 40 10.01 -7.79 4.29
CA GLU A 40 10.44 -9.05 4.93
C GLU A 40 10.38 -8.95 6.46
N LEU A 41 10.78 -7.81 7.02
CA LEU A 41 10.70 -7.53 8.45
C LEU A 41 9.26 -7.45 8.95
N GLU A 42 8.40 -6.69 8.26
CA GLU A 42 7.05 -6.39 8.72
C GLU A 42 6.06 -7.54 8.50
N LEU A 43 6.28 -8.34 7.46
CA LEU A 43 5.43 -9.49 7.12
C LEU A 43 5.94 -10.82 7.69
N ASP A 44 7.13 -10.84 8.30
CA ASP A 44 7.79 -12.04 8.85
C ASP A 44 7.84 -13.20 7.83
N ARG A 45 8.17 -12.87 6.58
CA ARG A 45 8.23 -13.84 5.48
C ARG A 45 9.12 -13.33 4.34
N PRO A 46 9.60 -14.23 3.46
CA PRO A 46 10.26 -13.81 2.22
C PRO A 46 9.33 -12.95 1.36
N ALA A 47 9.86 -11.83 0.88
CA ALA A 47 9.17 -10.90 -0.02
C ALA A 47 9.86 -10.82 -1.40
N MET A 48 10.91 -11.62 -1.61
CA MET A 48 11.57 -11.73 -2.91
C MET A 48 10.75 -12.63 -3.85
N CYS A 49 9.83 -12.01 -4.58
CA CYS A 49 8.96 -12.66 -5.58
C CYS A 49 9.33 -12.21 -7.00
N SER A 50 9.21 -13.11 -7.97
CA SER A 50 9.45 -12.81 -9.40
C SER A 50 8.21 -12.21 -10.09
N ASP A 51 7.02 -12.49 -9.58
CA ASP A 51 5.75 -12.00 -10.12
C ASP A 51 5.40 -10.59 -9.58
N PRO A 52 5.17 -9.59 -10.45
CA PRO A 52 4.66 -8.29 -10.05
C PRO A 52 3.35 -8.34 -9.25
N GLU A 53 2.44 -9.26 -9.56
CA GLU A 53 1.14 -9.36 -8.89
C GLU A 53 1.31 -9.85 -7.44
N GLU A 54 2.21 -10.81 -7.20
CA GLU A 54 2.58 -11.24 -5.85
C GLU A 54 3.22 -10.09 -5.07
N ARG A 55 4.12 -9.31 -5.70
CA ARG A 55 4.75 -8.14 -5.05
C ARG A 55 3.72 -7.06 -4.70
N ALA A 56 2.77 -6.80 -5.59
CA ALA A 56 1.65 -5.91 -5.32
C ALA A 56 0.82 -6.41 -4.12
N ALA A 57 0.52 -7.70 -4.06
CA ALA A 57 -0.21 -8.30 -2.94
C ALA A 57 0.55 -8.16 -1.60
N LEU A 58 1.88 -8.26 -1.60
CA LEU A 58 2.69 -8.02 -0.40
C LEU A 58 2.63 -6.56 0.07
N VAL A 59 2.75 -5.61 -0.86
CA VAL A 59 2.62 -4.18 -0.56
C VAL A 59 1.23 -3.86 -0.02
N LEU A 60 0.17 -4.37 -0.66
CA LEU A 60 -1.21 -4.17 -0.20
C LEU A 60 -1.41 -4.78 1.20
N ARG A 61 -0.88 -5.99 1.43
CA ARG A 61 -0.93 -6.65 2.74
C ARG A 61 -0.25 -5.82 3.82
N GLN A 62 0.90 -5.23 3.53
CA GLN A 62 1.57 -4.32 4.46
C GLN A 62 0.75 -3.04 4.67
N ALA A 63 0.19 -2.47 3.61
CA ALA A 63 -0.62 -1.26 3.67
C ALA A 63 -1.83 -1.41 4.61
N VAL A 64 -2.48 -2.59 4.61
CA VAL A 64 -3.65 -2.86 5.46
C VAL A 64 -3.33 -3.60 6.77
N ARG A 65 -2.04 -3.83 7.07
CA ARG A 65 -1.60 -4.55 8.28
C ARG A 65 -2.09 -3.83 9.54
N ASP A 66 -2.76 -4.59 10.42
CA ASP A 66 -3.35 -4.09 11.66
C ASP A 66 -4.38 -2.94 11.49
N VAL A 67 -4.95 -2.77 10.29
CA VAL A 67 -6.00 -1.79 10.01
C VAL A 67 -7.37 -2.45 10.09
N ASP A 68 -8.27 -1.92 10.93
CA ASP A 68 -9.69 -2.25 10.85
C ASP A 68 -10.34 -1.44 9.73
N LEU A 69 -10.59 -2.10 8.59
CA LEU A 69 -11.14 -1.42 7.41
C LEU A 69 -12.60 -0.97 7.59
N ARG A 70 -13.33 -1.38 8.64
CA ARG A 70 -14.69 -0.89 8.94
C ARG A 70 -15.68 -0.92 7.75
N GLY A 71 -15.53 -1.92 6.87
CA GLY A 71 -16.36 -2.09 5.67
C GLY A 71 -15.89 -1.32 4.43
N TRP A 72 -14.70 -0.72 4.49
CA TRP A 72 -13.94 -0.28 3.33
C TRP A 72 -13.14 -1.43 2.72
N THR A 73 -12.81 -1.30 1.45
CA THR A 73 -11.96 -2.22 0.70
C THR A 73 -10.76 -1.43 0.19
N ALA A 74 -9.58 -2.00 0.34
CA ALA A 74 -8.35 -1.46 -0.23
C ALA A 74 -7.89 -2.33 -1.39
N THR A 75 -7.58 -1.71 -2.52
CA THR A 75 -7.03 -2.37 -3.71
C THR A 75 -5.87 -1.54 -4.24
N LEU A 76 -4.93 -2.16 -4.94
CA LEU A 76 -3.93 -1.42 -5.70
C LEU A 76 -4.50 -1.07 -7.07
N SER A 77 -4.15 0.10 -7.60
CA SER A 77 -4.44 0.46 -8.98
C SER A 77 -3.66 -0.45 -9.95
N ASP A 78 -4.18 -0.63 -11.16
CA ASP A 78 -3.58 -1.48 -12.20
C ASP A 78 -2.13 -1.08 -12.56
N ASP A 79 -1.81 0.21 -12.42
CA ASP A 79 -0.48 0.76 -12.66
C ASP A 79 0.44 0.72 -11.43
N ALA A 80 -0.01 0.10 -10.33
CA ALA A 80 0.71 0.00 -9.06
C ALA A 80 1.20 1.35 -8.49
N SER A 81 0.48 2.43 -8.79
CA SER A 81 0.82 3.78 -8.34
C SER A 81 0.03 4.23 -7.12
N ARG A 82 -1.09 3.57 -6.78
CA ARG A 82 -2.02 4.01 -5.73
C ARG A 82 -2.68 2.85 -5.00
N VAL A 83 -3.00 3.07 -3.73
CA VAL A 83 -4.00 2.27 -2.99
C VAL A 83 -5.34 2.98 -3.10
N HIS A 84 -6.29 2.34 -3.76
CA HIS A 84 -7.67 2.78 -3.91
C HIS A 84 -8.53 2.26 -2.74
N LEU A 85 -9.22 3.17 -2.06
CA LEU A 85 -10.19 2.87 -1.01
C LEU A 85 -11.61 3.11 -1.51
N ASP A 86 -12.43 2.06 -1.42
CA ASP A 86 -13.84 2.05 -1.80
C ASP A 86 -14.71 1.41 -0.70
N GLY A 87 -16.03 1.64 -0.71
CA GLY A 87 -16.98 1.03 0.24
C GLY A 87 -17.92 2.00 0.94
N GLY A 88 -17.77 3.30 0.67
CA GLY A 88 -18.64 4.37 1.12
C GLY A 88 -19.39 5.06 -0.03
N SER A 89 -19.87 6.28 0.22
CA SER A 89 -20.44 7.15 -0.81
C SER A 89 -19.39 7.95 -1.60
N VAL A 90 -18.11 7.79 -1.24
CA VAL A 90 -16.94 8.39 -1.85
C VAL A 90 -15.81 7.36 -1.90
N SER A 91 -14.82 7.62 -2.75
CA SER A 91 -13.56 6.88 -2.81
C SER A 91 -12.38 7.83 -2.61
N ILE A 92 -11.21 7.29 -2.22
CA ILE A 92 -9.96 8.05 -2.14
C ILE A 92 -8.80 7.18 -2.64
N ASP A 93 -7.87 7.81 -3.35
CA ASP A 93 -6.62 7.20 -3.75
C ASP A 93 -5.48 7.71 -2.87
N LEU A 94 -4.67 6.79 -2.36
CA LEU A 94 -3.43 7.08 -1.65
C LEU A 94 -2.25 6.77 -2.56
N GLY A 95 -1.47 7.79 -2.91
CA GLY A 95 -0.32 7.65 -3.80
C GLY A 95 0.82 6.85 -3.19
N LEU A 96 1.39 5.93 -3.97
CA LEU A 96 2.60 5.20 -3.62
C LEU A 96 3.86 6.00 -3.98
N ASN A 97 4.91 5.77 -3.21
CA ASN A 97 6.24 6.30 -3.52
C ASN A 97 6.83 5.57 -4.74
N PRO A 98 7.58 6.26 -5.64
CA PRO A 98 8.28 5.63 -6.75
C PRO A 98 9.08 4.36 -6.41
N ALA A 99 9.73 4.29 -5.24
CA ALA A 99 10.46 3.10 -4.80
C ALA A 99 9.56 1.87 -4.63
N ILE A 100 8.33 2.06 -4.12
CA ILE A 100 7.34 1.00 -3.98
C ILE A 100 6.85 0.56 -5.37
N THR A 101 6.55 1.52 -6.24
CA THR A 101 6.12 1.21 -7.62
C THR A 101 7.21 0.47 -8.38
N SER A 102 8.47 0.90 -8.31
CA SER A 102 9.62 0.19 -8.90
C SER A 102 9.82 -1.20 -8.29
N TYR A 103 9.66 -1.37 -6.98
CA TYR A 103 9.68 -2.70 -6.38
C TYR A 103 8.57 -3.60 -6.96
N ILE A 104 7.36 -3.09 -7.14
CA ILE A 104 6.26 -3.88 -7.72
C ILE A 104 6.54 -4.23 -9.18
N THR A 105 6.95 -3.27 -10.02
CA THR A 105 7.11 -3.47 -11.47
C THR A 105 8.39 -4.22 -11.82
N GLU A 106 9.51 -3.85 -11.23
CA GLU A 106 10.85 -4.31 -11.59
C GLU A 106 11.43 -5.31 -10.58
N GLY A 107 10.92 -5.31 -9.35
CA GLY A 107 11.49 -6.06 -8.24
C GLY A 107 12.66 -5.33 -7.57
N ALA A 108 13.14 -5.87 -6.46
CA ALA A 108 14.39 -5.45 -5.85
C ALA A 108 15.56 -6.11 -6.60
N GLY A 109 15.99 -5.49 -7.71
CA GLY A 109 17.18 -5.94 -8.43
C GLY A 109 18.37 -6.09 -7.48
N ARG A 110 19.18 -7.15 -7.67
CA ARG A 110 20.38 -7.41 -6.87
C ARG A 110 21.26 -6.16 -6.84
N ALA A 111 21.57 -5.65 -5.65
CA ALA A 111 22.52 -4.55 -5.49
C ALA A 111 23.82 -4.85 -6.27
N PRO A 112 24.41 -3.88 -6.99
CA PRO A 112 25.76 -4.05 -7.50
C PRO A 112 26.67 -4.31 -6.30
N VAL A 113 27.34 -5.46 -6.31
CA VAL A 113 28.39 -5.78 -5.35
C VAL A 113 29.56 -4.88 -5.70
N THR A 114 29.72 -3.77 -4.96
CA THR A 114 30.96 -2.97 -4.97
C THR A 114 31.99 -3.59 -4.05
#